data_AF-A0A9P5MVT4-F1
#
_entry.id   AF-A0A9P5MVT4-F1
#
_cell.length_a   1.000
_cell.length_b   1.000
_cell.length_c   1.000
_cell.angle_alpha   90.00
_cell.angle_beta   90.00
_cell.angle_gamma   90.00
#
_symmetry.space_group_name_H-M   'P 1'
#
loop_
_entity.id
_entity.type
_entity.pdbx_description
1 polymer ?
#
loop_
_entity_poly.entity_id
_entity_poly.type
_entity_poly.pdbx_seq_one_letter_code
_entity_poly.pdbx_strand_id
1 'polypeptide(L)'
;MASSPVDPLTVYAAHSFENDSSYQAGLSTLYSSGAIDGLSGETKEDFLRRSRVFYFNQAYGCNISESDAKQLEEDRTYAPSTPEGAVTQDQEVSPSTPESPRTLTFAELQSLVEQGKTDEIPNNKHIPNIINEAAPSQSDAPQRKKPWEFPLQLE
;
A
#
# COMPACT_ATOMS: atom_id res chain seq x y z
N MET A 1 15.27 15.68 34.74
CA MET A 1 14.32 14.61 34.39
C MET A 1 14.36 14.45 32.88
N ALA A 2 15.08 13.44 32.38
CA ALA A 2 15.18 13.18 30.95
C ALA A 2 13.94 12.40 30.51
N SER A 3 13.13 12.98 29.63
CA SER A 3 12.03 12.27 28.98
C SER A 3 12.65 11.23 28.06
N SER A 4 12.43 9.94 28.32
CA SER A 4 12.80 8.90 27.36
C SER A 4 12.14 9.20 26.01
N PRO A 5 12.84 9.02 24.88
CA PRO A 5 12.20 9.12 23.58
C PRO A 5 11.12 8.04 23.53
N VAL A 6 9.86 8.45 23.45
CA VAL A 6 8.74 7.52 23.31
C VAL A 6 8.93 6.86 21.95
N ASP A 7 9.05 5.53 21.96
CA ASP A 7 9.22 4.76 20.75
C ASP A 7 7.98 4.96 19.85
N PRO A 8 8.15 5.47 18.61
CA PRO A 8 7.03 5.84 17.75
C PRO A 8 6.12 4.66 17.42
N LEU A 9 6.66 3.43 17.40
CA LEU A 9 5.90 2.21 17.15
C LEU A 9 4.94 1.89 18.29
N THR A 10 5.38 2.09 19.52
CA THR A 10 4.54 1.94 20.71
C THR A 10 3.37 2.96 20.69
N VAL A 11 3.62 4.18 20.24
CA VAL A 11 2.57 5.22 20.12
C VAL A 11 1.59 4.89 19.00
N TYR A 12 2.10 4.43 17.84
CA TYR A 12 1.27 3.97 16.72
C TYR A 12 0.36 2.81 17.13
N ALA A 13 0.90 1.83 17.86
CA ALA A 13 0.16 0.68 18.37
C ALA A 13 -0.98 1.06 19.31
N ALA A 14 -0.74 2.07 20.16
CA ALA A 14 -1.73 2.60 21.11
C ALA A 14 -2.74 3.55 20.46
N HIS A 15 -2.48 4.03 19.25
CA HIS A 15 -3.33 5.01 18.58
C HIS A 15 -4.65 4.40 18.12
N SER A 16 -5.76 4.97 18.60
CA SER A 16 -7.12 4.50 18.27
C SER A 16 -7.66 5.17 17.01
N PHE A 17 -7.24 4.69 15.83
CA PHE A 17 -7.67 5.24 14.53
C PHE A 17 -9.19 5.16 14.28
N GLU A 18 -9.91 4.23 14.93
CA GLU A 18 -11.36 4.13 14.79
C GLU A 18 -12.11 5.31 15.44
N ASN A 19 -11.54 5.86 16.51
CA ASN A 19 -12.17 6.92 17.30
C ASN A 19 -11.61 8.33 16.98
N ASP A 20 -10.67 8.42 16.03
CA ASP A 20 -10.09 9.68 15.58
C ASP A 20 -10.97 10.30 14.48
N SER A 21 -11.66 11.39 14.82
CA SER A 21 -12.60 12.08 13.91
C SER A 21 -11.91 12.67 12.67
N SER A 22 -10.67 13.12 12.80
CA SER A 22 -9.95 13.76 11.70
C SER A 22 -9.46 12.73 10.68
N TYR A 23 -8.98 11.59 11.16
CA TYR A 23 -8.64 10.45 10.33
C TYR A 23 -9.88 9.87 9.62
N GLN A 24 -10.99 9.68 10.35
CA GLN A 24 -12.24 9.16 9.78
C GLN A 24 -12.85 10.09 8.71
N ALA A 25 -12.76 11.41 8.90
CA ALA A 25 -13.17 12.38 7.89
C ALA A 25 -12.32 12.28 6.60
N GLY A 26 -11.01 12.10 6.75
CA GLY A 26 -10.09 11.85 5.63
C GLY A 26 -10.42 10.55 4.90
N LEU A 27 -10.62 9.45 5.64
CA LEU A 27 -11.03 8.17 5.07
C LEU A 27 -12.37 8.26 4.34
N SER A 28 -13.36 8.97 4.88
CA SER A 28 -14.67 9.15 4.23
C SER A 28 -14.55 9.84 2.87
N THR A 29 -13.59 10.75 2.74
CA THR A 29 -13.28 11.42 1.46
C THR A 29 -12.65 10.43 0.46
N LEU A 30 -11.75 9.56 0.93
CA LEU A 30 -11.15 8.51 0.09
C LEU A 30 -12.18 7.47 -0.39
N TYR A 31 -13.13 7.09 0.47
CA TYR A 31 -14.25 6.24 0.09
C TYR A 31 -15.13 6.92 -0.97
N SER A 32 -15.48 8.18 -0.75
CA SER A 32 -16.32 8.96 -1.68
C SER A 32 -15.64 9.20 -3.03
N SER A 33 -14.31 9.25 -3.05
CA SER A 33 -13.52 9.38 -4.28
C SER A 33 -13.46 8.09 -5.11
N GLY A 34 -13.99 6.97 -4.61
CA GLY A 34 -13.94 5.67 -5.30
C GLY A 34 -12.55 5.01 -5.30
N ALA A 35 -11.59 5.54 -4.54
CA ALA A 35 -10.22 5.01 -4.49
C ALA A 35 -10.15 3.59 -3.89
N ILE A 36 -11.20 3.18 -3.15
CA ILE A 36 -11.24 1.96 -2.34
C ILE A 36 -12.30 0.97 -2.85
N ASP A 37 -13.21 1.39 -3.75
CA ASP A 37 -14.41 0.63 -4.13
C ASP A 37 -14.12 -0.57 -5.06
N GLY A 38 -12.95 -0.59 -5.72
CA GLY A 38 -12.52 -1.66 -6.62
C GLY A 38 -11.41 -2.57 -6.07
N LEU A 39 -11.00 -2.40 -4.83
CA LEU A 39 -9.90 -3.16 -4.24
C LEU A 39 -10.39 -4.47 -3.63
N SER A 40 -9.68 -5.57 -3.90
CA SER A 40 -9.91 -6.86 -3.23
C SER A 40 -9.62 -6.74 -1.73
N GLY A 41 -10.20 -7.63 -0.90
CA GLY A 41 -10.14 -7.54 0.57
C GLY A 41 -8.73 -7.36 1.13
N GLU A 42 -7.78 -8.17 0.66
CA GLU A 42 -6.36 -8.10 1.05
C GLU A 42 -5.73 -6.73 0.69
N THR A 43 -6.00 -6.24 -0.53
CA THR A 43 -5.50 -4.93 -0.99
C THR A 43 -6.15 -3.76 -0.26
N LYS A 44 -7.39 -3.93 0.22
CA LYS A 44 -8.08 -2.93 1.04
C LYS A 44 -7.46 -2.82 2.42
N GLU A 45 -7.06 -3.93 3.03
CA GLU A 45 -6.36 -3.92 4.33
C GLU A 45 -5.00 -3.25 4.23
N ASP A 46 -4.22 -3.55 3.19
CA ASP A 46 -2.93 -2.87 2.95
C ASP A 46 -3.11 -1.37 2.67
N PHE A 47 -4.14 -0.99 1.91
CA PHE A 47 -4.47 0.42 1.69
C PHE A 47 -4.81 1.14 3.00
N LEU A 48 -5.61 0.52 3.86
CA LEU A 48 -5.95 1.06 5.17
C LEU A 48 -4.70 1.20 6.05
N ARG A 49 -3.82 0.20 6.05
CA ARG A 49 -2.54 0.24 6.77
C ARG A 49 -1.67 1.41 6.31
N ARG A 50 -1.48 1.56 4.99
CA ARG A 50 -0.77 2.71 4.39
C ARG A 50 -1.38 4.04 4.80
N SER A 51 -2.70 4.13 4.80
CA SER A 51 -3.42 5.34 5.19
C SER A 51 -3.17 5.69 6.67
N ARG A 52 -3.21 4.70 7.58
CA ARG A 52 -2.89 4.87 9.00
C ARG A 52 -1.46 5.35 9.21
N VAL A 53 -0.49 4.69 8.58
CA VAL A 53 0.94 5.04 8.67
C VAL A 53 1.20 6.43 8.14
N PHE A 54 0.64 6.78 6.97
CA PHE A 54 0.77 8.11 6.40
C PHE A 54 0.20 9.19 7.32
N TYR A 55 -1.02 9.00 7.81
CA TYR A 55 -1.65 9.94 8.73
C TYR A 55 -0.83 10.10 10.01
N PHE A 56 -0.35 9.00 10.60
CA PHE A 56 0.43 9.03 11.82
C PHE A 56 1.78 9.74 11.63
N ASN A 57 2.50 9.42 10.55
CA ASN A 57 3.75 10.09 10.21
C ASN A 57 3.56 11.60 10.01
N GLN A 58 2.45 11.99 9.38
CA GLN A 58 2.09 13.38 9.16
C GLN A 58 1.69 14.11 10.46
N ALA A 59 0.92 13.46 11.34
CA ALA A 59 0.38 14.07 12.56
C ALA A 59 1.41 14.18 13.68
N TYR A 60 2.24 13.14 13.85
CA TYR A 60 3.22 13.05 14.94
C TYR A 60 4.65 13.41 14.51
N GLY A 61 4.87 13.65 13.21
CA GLY A 61 6.21 13.93 12.67
C GLY A 61 7.16 12.74 12.77
N CYS A 62 6.63 11.53 12.94
CA CYS A 62 7.40 10.29 13.01
C CYS A 62 7.66 9.72 11.61
N ASN A 63 8.62 8.81 11.50
CA ASN A 63 8.89 8.08 10.27
C ASN A 63 8.79 6.57 10.55
N ILE A 64 7.55 6.07 10.56
CA ILE A 64 7.26 4.64 10.69
C ILE A 64 7.15 4.06 9.28
N SER A 65 7.81 2.92 9.06
CA SER A 65 7.71 2.17 7.81
C SER A 65 6.45 1.31 7.80
N GLU A 66 5.85 1.14 6.61
CA GLU A 66 4.71 0.24 6.39
C GLU A 66 5.02 -1.20 6.84
N SER A 67 6.24 -1.67 6.61
CA SER A 67 6.68 -3.02 7.02
C SER A 67 6.66 -3.19 8.54
N ASP A 68 7.00 -2.14 9.28
CA ASP A 68 7.06 -2.17 10.74
C ASP A 68 5.66 -2.17 11.36
N ALA A 69 4.79 -1.30 10.84
CA ALA A 69 3.37 -1.31 11.18
C ALA A 69 2.70 -2.66 10.83
N LYS A 70 3.11 -3.29 9.71
CA LYS A 70 2.60 -4.61 9.33
C LYS A 70 2.99 -5.70 10.31
N GLN A 71 4.27 -5.75 10.66
CA GLN A 71 4.81 -6.73 11.59
C GLN A 71 4.16 -6.60 12.98
N LEU A 72 3.90 -5.37 13.43
CA LEU A 72 3.23 -5.09 14.71
C LEU A 72 1.73 -5.49 14.70
N GLU A 73 1.03 -5.31 13.58
CA GLU A 73 -0.36 -5.75 13.43
C GLU A 73 -0.46 -7.29 13.33
N GLU A 74 0.51 -7.96 12.69
CA GLU A 74 0.62 -9.42 12.66
C GLU A 74 0.94 -9.99 14.05
N ASP A 75 1.86 -9.38 14.79
CA ASP A 75 2.18 -9.76 16.18
C ASP A 75 0.97 -9.62 17.10
N ARG A 76 0.17 -8.55 16.97
CA ARG A 76 -1.10 -8.39 17.70
C ARG A 76 -2.16 -9.41 17.35
N THR A 77 -2.21 -9.84 16.10
CA THR A 77 -3.21 -10.82 15.63
C THR A 77 -2.81 -12.24 16.05
N TYR A 78 -1.52 -12.49 16.27
CA TYR A 78 -0.97 -13.79 16.68
C TYR A 78 -0.74 -13.94 18.20
N ALA A 79 -1.29 -13.06 19.04
CA ALA A 79 -1.17 -13.19 20.49
C ALA A 79 -2.37 -13.92 21.14
N PRO A 80 -2.33 -15.27 21.29
CA PRO A 80 -2.99 -15.92 22.42
C PRO A 80 -2.04 -15.91 23.62
N SER A 81 -2.58 -15.57 24.77
CA SER A 81 -2.00 -15.66 26.11
C SER A 81 -1.00 -16.82 26.32
N THR A 82 0.14 -16.54 26.97
CA THR A 82 0.84 -17.33 28.05
C THR A 82 2.37 -17.14 27.96
N PRO A 83 3.10 -16.95 29.09
CA PRO A 83 4.51 -16.60 29.08
C PRO A 83 5.47 -17.82 29.05
N GLU A 84 6.69 -17.54 28.62
CA GLU A 84 7.95 -18.24 28.94
C GLU A 84 8.27 -19.56 28.21
N GLY A 85 9.41 -19.57 27.50
CA GLY A 85 10.14 -20.81 27.18
C GLY A 85 10.60 -21.01 25.73
N ALA A 86 11.82 -20.55 25.44
CA ALA A 86 12.91 -21.29 24.79
C ALA A 86 12.73 -22.07 23.45
N VAL A 87 13.71 -21.82 22.57
CA VAL A 87 14.42 -22.71 21.62
C VAL A 87 13.82 -23.09 20.24
N THR A 88 14.43 -22.51 19.21
CA THR A 88 15.24 -23.16 18.14
C THR A 88 14.62 -24.17 17.16
N GLN A 89 14.77 -23.79 15.87
CA GLN A 89 15.03 -24.57 14.65
C GLN A 89 13.92 -25.25 13.85
N ASP A 90 14.05 -24.97 12.54
CA ASP A 90 13.78 -25.80 11.36
C ASP A 90 12.45 -26.52 11.26
N GLN A 91 11.64 -26.13 10.26
CA GLN A 91 11.12 -27.15 9.36
C GLN A 91 10.82 -26.63 7.95
N GLU A 92 11.46 -27.33 7.03
CA GLU A 92 11.40 -27.36 5.58
C GLU A 92 10.05 -27.90 5.06
N VAL A 93 9.68 -27.43 3.85
CA VAL A 93 8.78 -28.01 2.81
C VAL A 93 7.31 -28.39 3.10
N SER A 94 6.38 -27.69 2.42
CA SER A 94 5.35 -28.34 1.58
C SER A 94 4.64 -27.36 0.62
N PRO A 95 4.05 -27.87 -0.49
CA PRO A 95 3.94 -27.12 -1.75
C PRO A 95 2.53 -26.59 -2.07
N SER A 96 2.55 -25.50 -2.84
CA SER A 96 1.59 -25.16 -3.90
C SER A 96 0.11 -25.00 -3.52
N THR A 97 -0.19 -23.87 -2.89
CA THR A 97 -1.49 -23.18 -3.07
C THR A 97 -1.27 -22.11 -4.15
N PRO A 98 -2.24 -21.79 -5.03
CA PRO A 98 -2.15 -20.63 -5.93
C PRO A 98 -2.30 -19.35 -5.10
N GLU A 99 -1.24 -19.05 -4.36
CA GLU A 99 -1.12 -17.92 -3.44
C GLU A 99 -0.75 -16.67 -4.23
N SER A 100 -1.18 -15.54 -3.69
CA SER A 100 -0.71 -14.18 -3.95
C SER A 100 0.76 -14.11 -4.40
N PRO A 101 1.12 -13.15 -5.27
CA PRO A 101 2.45 -13.08 -5.86
C PRO A 101 3.51 -13.07 -4.75
N ARG A 102 4.29 -14.15 -4.68
CA ARG A 102 5.36 -14.33 -3.68
C ARG A 102 6.26 -13.12 -3.67
N THR A 103 6.41 -12.51 -2.51
CA THR A 103 7.32 -11.38 -2.32
C THR A 103 8.73 -11.92 -2.12
N LEU A 104 9.62 -11.69 -3.09
CA LEU A 104 11.02 -12.11 -3.02
C LEU A 104 11.82 -11.09 -2.19
N THR A 105 12.82 -11.56 -1.45
CA THR A 105 13.73 -10.68 -0.71
C THR A 105 14.69 -9.95 -1.67
N PHE A 106 15.27 -8.83 -1.24
CA PHE A 106 16.20 -8.05 -2.08
C PHE A 106 17.42 -8.87 -2.55
N ALA A 107 17.98 -9.69 -1.66
CA ALA A 107 19.11 -10.56 -2.00
C ALA A 107 18.74 -11.62 -3.05
N GLU A 108 17.52 -12.14 -2.97
CA GLU A 108 17.01 -13.12 -3.92
C GLU A 108 16.73 -12.49 -5.28
N LEU A 109 16.12 -11.30 -5.30
CA LEU A 109 15.94 -10.49 -6.52
C LEU A 109 17.28 -10.18 -7.19
N GLN A 110 18.28 -9.74 -6.43
CA GLN A 110 19.62 -9.47 -6.96
C GLN A 110 20.21 -10.72 -7.62
N SER A 111 20.12 -11.86 -6.95
CA SER A 111 20.61 -13.14 -7.47
C SER A 111 19.90 -13.55 -8.75
N LEU A 112 18.57 -13.36 -8.86
CA LEU A 112 17.81 -13.64 -10.08
C LEU A 112 18.21 -12.73 -11.24
N VAL A 113 18.48 -11.45 -10.98
CA VAL A 113 18.97 -10.50 -11.99
C VAL A 113 20.38 -10.88 -12.46
N GLU A 114 21.29 -11.19 -11.54
CA GLU A 114 22.66 -11.60 -11.85
C GLU A 114 22.72 -12.92 -12.64
N GLN A 115 21.82 -13.86 -12.33
CA GLN A 115 21.68 -15.13 -13.05
C GLN A 115 20.94 -14.99 -14.40
N GLY A 116 20.41 -13.80 -14.72
CA GLY A 116 19.62 -13.56 -15.92
C GLY A 116 18.22 -14.19 -15.91
N LYS A 117 17.75 -14.71 -14.77
CA LYS A 117 16.43 -15.33 -14.59
C LYS A 117 15.36 -14.29 -14.28
N THR A 118 15.28 -13.29 -15.16
CA THR A 118 14.36 -12.16 -14.98
C THR A 118 12.89 -12.58 -15.12
N ASP A 119 12.61 -13.72 -15.75
CA ASP A 119 11.25 -14.27 -15.91
C ASP A 119 10.65 -14.79 -14.60
N GLU A 120 11.49 -15.11 -13.59
CA GLU A 120 11.04 -15.57 -12.27
C GLU A 120 10.69 -14.42 -11.33
N ILE A 121 10.97 -13.17 -11.73
CA ILE A 121 10.69 -11.97 -10.94
C ILE A 121 9.18 -11.65 -10.98
N PRO A 122 8.50 -11.56 -9.83
CA PRO A 122 7.09 -11.23 -9.75
C PRO A 122 6.79 -9.89 -10.45
N ASN A 123 5.65 -9.83 -11.15
CA ASN A 123 5.18 -8.65 -11.90
C ASN A 123 6.11 -8.17 -13.03
N ASN A 124 7.07 -8.98 -13.47
CA ASN A 124 7.87 -8.62 -14.63
C ASN A 124 7.03 -8.72 -15.91
N LYS A 125 6.83 -7.59 -16.61
CA LYS A 125 6.06 -7.54 -17.85
C LYS A 125 6.99 -7.78 -19.03
N HIS A 126 6.70 -8.81 -19.82
CA HIS A 126 7.42 -9.05 -21.07
C HIS A 126 7.04 -7.97 -22.09
N ILE A 127 7.95 -7.01 -22.32
CA ILE A 127 7.77 -5.97 -23.34
C ILE A 127 8.23 -6.57 -24.67
N PRO A 128 7.33 -6.79 -25.64
CA PRO A 128 7.73 -7.33 -26.93
C PRO A 128 8.61 -6.31 -27.68
N ASN A 129 9.66 -6.79 -28.35
CA ASN A 129 10.54 -5.95 -29.17
C ASN A 129 9.91 -5.64 -30.55
N ILE A 130 8.69 -5.13 -30.54
CA ILE A 130 7.94 -4.72 -31.72
C ILE A 130 7.56 -3.25 -31.56
N ILE A 131 7.61 -2.51 -32.67
CA ILE A 131 7.06 -1.15 -32.70
C ILE A 131 5.54 -1.26 -32.62
N ASN A 132 4.93 -0.46 -31.75
CA ASN A 132 3.48 -0.41 -31.65
C ASN A 132 2.90 0.21 -32.95
N GLU A 133 2.21 -0.60 -33.75
CA GLU A 133 1.58 -0.18 -35.01
C GLU A 133 0.14 0.29 -34.83
N ALA A 134 -0.40 0.28 -33.60
CA ALA A 134 -1.76 0.75 -33.34
C ALA A 134 -1.90 2.25 -33.65
N ALA A 135 -3.07 2.64 -34.18
CA ALA A 135 -3.39 4.04 -34.38
C ALA A 135 -3.35 4.80 -33.04
N PRO A 136 -2.87 6.06 -33.02
CA PRO A 136 -2.83 6.86 -31.80
C PRO A 136 -4.25 7.05 -31.25
N SER A 137 -4.36 7.11 -29.92
CA SER A 137 -5.63 7.37 -29.25
C SER A 137 -6.20 8.72 -29.70
N GLN A 138 -7.49 8.73 -30.07
CA GLN A 138 -8.24 9.95 -30.38
C GLN A 138 -8.81 10.55 -29.09
N SER A 139 -8.93 11.87 -29.03
CA SER A 139 -9.52 12.55 -27.87
C SER A 139 -11.04 12.65 -28.02
N ASP A 140 -11.79 12.10 -27.06
CA ASP A 140 -13.26 12.24 -26.93
C ASP A 140 -13.67 13.49 -26.12
N ALA A 141 -12.72 14.34 -25.70
CA ALA A 141 -13.03 15.48 -24.86
C ALA A 141 -13.77 16.58 -25.64
N PRO A 142 -14.92 17.09 -25.15
CA PRO A 142 -15.61 18.19 -25.80
C PRO A 142 -14.75 19.46 -25.74
N GLN A 143 -14.58 20.13 -26.88
CA GLN A 143 -13.83 21.38 -26.93
C GLN A 143 -14.54 22.44 -26.09
N ARG A 144 -13.86 22.94 -25.06
CA ARG A 144 -14.40 24.00 -24.21
C ARG A 144 -14.57 25.26 -25.05
N LYS A 145 -15.83 25.68 -25.20
CA LYS A 145 -16.18 26.91 -25.91
C LYS A 145 -15.55 28.12 -25.23
N LYS A 146 -15.12 29.07 -26.05
CA LYS A 146 -14.55 30.31 -25.56
C LYS A 146 -15.67 31.24 -25.10
N PRO A 147 -15.43 32.11 -24.10
CA PRO A 147 -16.49 32.96 -23.53
C PRO A 147 -17.10 33.96 -24.53
N TRP A 148 -16.45 34.22 -25.67
CA TRP A 148 -16.99 35.03 -26.77
C TRP A 148 -17.86 34.24 -27.76
N GLU A 149 -17.97 32.92 -27.61
CA GLU A 149 -18.82 32.05 -28.45
C GLU A 149 -20.26 31.93 -27.89
N PHE A 150 -20.54 32.54 -26.74
CA PHE A 150 -21.90 32.73 -26.27
C PHE A 150 -22.49 33.94 -26.99
N PRO A 151 -23.60 33.81 -27.74
CA PRO A 151 -24.27 34.97 -28.30
C PRO A 151 -24.69 35.86 -27.13
N LEU A 152 -24.17 37.10 -27.12
CA LEU A 152 -24.66 38.14 -26.23
C LEU A 152 -26.16 38.25 -26.49
N GLN A 153 -26.98 37.81 -25.53
CA GLN A 153 -28.40 38.11 -25.53
C GLN A 153 -28.53 39.64 -25.44
N LEU A 154 -28.66 40.27 -26.61
CA LEU A 154 -29.12 41.64 -26.76
C LEU A 154 -30.60 41.63 -26.36
N GLU A 155 -30.87 42.11 -25.15
CA GLU A 155 -32.19 42.62 -24.73
C GLU A 155 -32.49 43.97 -25.39
#